data_AF-A0A1H7Q0X6-F1
#
_entry.id   AF-A0A1H7Q0X6-F1
#
_cell.length_a   1.000
_cell.length_b   1.000
_cell.length_c   1.000
_cell.angle_alpha   90.00
_cell.angle_beta   90.00
_cell.angle_gamma   90.00
#
_symmetry.space_group_name_H-M   'P 1'
#
loop_
_entity.id
_entity.type
_entity.pdbx_description
1 polymer ?
#
loop_
_entity_poly.entity_id
_entity_poly.type
_entity_poly.pdbx_seq_one_letter_code
_entity_poly.pdbx_strand_id
1 'polypeptide(L)'
;MVDAFVRGRGTLRAKLLSVVTVADAEPSPELDEGELHRYLAEMVWFPTAFLPGQHVEWDPVDERAARATIEFEGTSVSAVFHVDENDEITRVTADRWYETDDGGYEKHPWTGYFEEYHDVDGLLVPHSGVVEWNRPDETVPYWRATIDELSYEFAELG
;
A
#
# COMPACT_ATOMS: atom_id res chain seq x y z
N MET A 1 0.24 -18.66 10.60
CA MET A 1 0.55 -19.43 9.38
C MET A 1 -0.18 -18.70 8.28
N VAL A 2 0.48 -17.78 7.59
CA VAL A 2 -0.15 -16.99 6.52
C VAL A 2 -0.08 -17.86 5.27
N ASP A 3 -1.27 -18.23 4.80
CA ASP A 3 -1.44 -19.09 3.63
C ASP A 3 -1.12 -18.32 2.36
N ALA A 4 -0.54 -19.04 1.41
CA ALA A 4 0.05 -18.53 0.19
C ALA A 4 -1.05 -18.13 -0.80
N PHE A 5 -1.03 -16.89 -1.31
CA PHE A 5 -1.93 -16.54 -2.41
C PHE A 5 -1.40 -17.12 -3.73
N VAL A 6 -2.22 -17.98 -4.32
CA VAL A 6 -1.86 -18.93 -5.36
C VAL A 6 -2.23 -18.39 -6.74
N ARG A 7 -1.22 -17.94 -7.53
CA ARG A 7 -1.08 -18.01 -9.03
C ARG A 7 -0.22 -16.86 -9.61
N GLY A 8 1.05 -16.82 -9.20
CA GLY A 8 2.05 -15.84 -9.64
C GLY A 8 3.03 -15.53 -8.51
N ARG A 9 3.43 -16.57 -7.78
CA ARG A 9 3.82 -16.48 -6.36
C ARG A 9 5.28 -16.06 -6.22
N GLY A 10 5.49 -14.90 -5.60
CA GLY A 10 6.63 -14.64 -4.73
C GLY A 10 6.29 -15.08 -3.31
N THR A 11 7.14 -15.89 -2.66
CA THR A 11 6.94 -16.22 -1.23
C THR A 11 7.56 -15.12 -0.39
N LEU A 12 6.75 -14.32 0.29
CA LEU A 12 7.24 -13.24 1.14
C LEU A 12 7.36 -13.70 2.60
N ARG A 13 8.56 -13.57 3.17
CA ARG A 13 8.82 -13.56 4.62
C ARG A 13 9.19 -12.14 5.11
N ALA A 14 8.42 -11.14 4.70
CA ALA A 14 8.51 -9.84 5.33
C ALA A 14 7.77 -9.97 6.65
N LYS A 15 8.51 -9.80 7.75
CA LYS A 15 7.90 -9.20 8.93
C LYS A 15 7.60 -7.74 8.57
N LEU A 16 6.63 -7.51 7.67
CA LEU A 16 5.90 -6.25 7.71
C LEU A 16 5.45 -6.15 9.16
N LEU A 17 5.92 -5.13 9.87
CA LEU A 17 5.64 -4.87 11.27
C LEU A 17 4.15 -4.50 11.39
N SER A 18 3.30 -5.50 11.13
CA SER A 18 1.87 -5.57 11.33
C SER A 18 1.62 -5.58 12.83
N VAL A 19 1.94 -4.46 13.48
CA VAL A 19 1.58 -4.19 14.86
C VAL A 19 1.26 -2.70 15.01
N VAL A 20 0.58 -2.11 14.03
CA VAL A 20 -0.32 -1.00 14.35
C VAL A 20 -1.71 -1.58 14.51
N THR A 21 -1.90 -2.16 15.70
CA THR A 21 -3.12 -2.34 16.48
C THR A 21 -4.47 -2.08 15.78
N VAL A 22 -4.85 -2.90 14.80
CA VAL A 22 -6.28 -3.10 14.44
C VAL A 22 -6.86 -4.35 15.15
N ALA A 23 -6.03 -5.04 15.96
CA ALA A 23 -6.41 -6.30 16.58
C ALA A 23 -7.54 -6.19 17.63
N ASP A 24 -7.86 -4.98 18.11
CA ASP A 24 -8.84 -4.75 19.16
C ASP A 24 -10.10 -3.98 18.71
N ALA A 25 -10.21 -3.61 17.43
CA ALA A 25 -11.39 -2.93 16.90
C ALA A 25 -12.45 -3.93 16.42
N GLU A 26 -13.74 -3.61 16.61
CA GLU A 26 -14.83 -4.45 16.07
C GLU A 26 -14.83 -4.38 14.54
N PRO A 27 -14.98 -5.52 13.82
CA PRO A 27 -15.01 -5.51 12.35
C PRO A 27 -16.06 -4.55 11.80
N SER A 28 -15.67 -3.72 10.84
CA SER A 28 -16.55 -2.77 10.15
C SER A 28 -16.15 -2.57 8.68
N PRO A 29 -17.07 -2.13 7.81
CA PRO A 29 -16.76 -1.80 6.42
C PRO A 29 -15.64 -0.75 6.29
N GLU A 30 -15.58 0.22 7.20
CA GLU A 30 -14.56 1.26 7.21
C GLU A 30 -13.17 0.71 7.52
N LEU A 31 -13.09 -0.26 8.44
CA LEU A 31 -11.84 -0.97 8.74
C LEU A 31 -11.42 -1.87 7.59
N ASP A 32 -12.35 -2.60 6.97
CA ASP A 32 -12.06 -3.45 5.80
C ASP A 32 -11.54 -2.60 4.61
N GLU A 33 -12.17 -1.45 4.34
CA GLU A 33 -11.69 -0.48 3.35
C GLU A 33 -10.30 0.05 3.73
N GLY A 34 -10.10 0.40 5.00
CA GLY A 34 -8.83 0.86 5.53
C GLY A 34 -7.70 -0.16 5.34
N GLU A 35 -7.94 -1.43 5.63
CA GLU A 35 -6.98 -2.52 5.47
C GLU A 35 -6.68 -2.78 3.99
N LEU A 36 -7.69 -2.75 3.12
CA LEU A 36 -7.49 -2.92 1.68
C LEU A 36 -6.72 -1.75 1.05
N HIS A 37 -6.97 -0.50 1.48
CA HIS A 37 -6.17 0.67 1.09
C HIS A 37 -4.72 0.51 1.51
N ARG A 38 -4.47 0.02 2.72
CA ARG A 38 -3.13 -0.22 3.23
C ARG A 38 -2.42 -1.28 2.40
N TYR A 39 -3.10 -2.39 2.10
CA TYR A 39 -2.58 -3.41 1.20
C TYR A 39 -2.19 -2.81 -0.16
N LEU A 40 -3.07 -2.01 -0.78
CA LEU A 40 -2.80 -1.36 -2.06
C LEU A 40 -1.56 -0.45 -1.98
N ALA A 41 -1.44 0.37 -0.93
CA ALA A 41 -0.27 1.24 -0.75
C ALA A 41 1.03 0.45 -0.48
N GLU A 42 0.95 -0.66 0.26
CA GLU A 42 2.10 -1.53 0.57
C GLU A 42 2.58 -2.34 -0.65
N MET A 43 1.82 -2.39 -1.76
CA MET A 43 2.25 -3.07 -2.99
C MET A 43 3.52 -2.49 -3.61
N VAL A 44 3.96 -1.28 -3.23
CA VAL A 44 5.26 -0.72 -3.65
C VAL A 44 6.45 -1.59 -3.23
N TRP A 45 6.31 -2.37 -2.15
CA TRP A 45 7.32 -3.36 -1.73
C TRP A 45 7.17 -4.69 -2.46
N PHE A 46 6.14 -4.85 -3.30
CA PHE A 46 5.87 -6.05 -4.09
C PHE A 46 5.58 -5.67 -5.55
N PRO A 47 6.57 -5.18 -6.33
CA PRO A 47 6.31 -4.67 -7.68
C PRO A 47 5.60 -5.67 -8.61
N THR A 48 5.80 -6.98 -8.38
CA THR A 48 5.09 -8.04 -9.11
C THR A 48 3.58 -8.04 -8.92
N ALA A 49 3.08 -7.47 -7.82
CA ALA A 49 1.66 -7.32 -7.55
C ALA A 49 1.00 -6.31 -8.52
N PHE A 50 1.77 -5.48 -9.22
CA PHE A 50 1.26 -4.59 -10.28
C PHE A 50 1.24 -5.23 -11.67
N LEU A 51 1.71 -6.48 -11.83
CA LEU A 51 1.73 -7.13 -13.13
C LEU A 51 0.31 -7.38 -13.68
N PRO A 52 0.16 -7.40 -15.02
CA PRO A 52 -1.12 -7.74 -15.64
C PRO A 52 -1.70 -9.06 -15.10
N GLY A 53 -2.98 -9.05 -14.77
CA GLY A 53 -3.68 -10.20 -14.19
C GLY A 53 -3.70 -10.26 -12.66
N GLN A 54 -3.07 -9.31 -11.96
CA GLN A 54 -3.17 -9.17 -10.51
C GLN A 54 -4.37 -8.32 -10.03
N HIS A 55 -5.40 -8.19 -10.87
CA HIS A 55 -6.66 -7.50 -10.55
C HIS A 55 -6.53 -6.03 -10.11
N VAL A 56 -5.47 -5.35 -10.54
CA VAL A 56 -5.36 -3.89 -10.42
C VAL A 56 -5.85 -3.23 -11.70
N GLU A 57 -6.87 -2.39 -11.57
CA GLU A 57 -7.35 -1.52 -12.64
C GLU A 57 -6.65 -0.17 -12.57
N TRP A 58 -6.18 0.32 -13.70
CA TRP A 58 -5.40 1.56 -13.78
C TRP A 58 -6.10 2.60 -14.66
N ASP A 59 -6.30 3.79 -14.10
CA ASP A 59 -6.79 4.97 -14.83
C ASP A 59 -5.72 6.06 -14.81
N PRO A 60 -5.35 6.66 -15.96
CA PRO A 60 -4.39 7.75 -15.98
C PRO A 60 -4.95 8.99 -15.28
N VAL A 61 -4.13 9.65 -14.46
CA VAL A 61 -4.44 10.96 -13.87
C VAL A 61 -3.73 12.06 -14.64
N ASP A 62 -2.41 11.92 -14.82
CA ASP A 62 -1.57 12.77 -15.66
C ASP A 62 -0.30 12.02 -16.11
N GLU A 63 0.72 12.72 -16.64
CA GLU A 63 1.97 12.13 -17.14
C GLU A 63 2.79 11.40 -16.08
N ARG A 64 2.58 11.72 -14.79
CA ARG A 64 3.37 11.21 -13.66
C ARG A 64 2.49 10.63 -12.55
N ALA A 65 1.21 10.43 -12.81
CA ALA A 65 0.28 9.88 -11.84
C ALA A 65 -0.77 8.98 -12.48
N ALA A 66 -1.06 7.86 -11.83
CA ALA A 66 -2.12 6.94 -12.20
C ALA A 66 -2.90 6.50 -10.97
N ARG A 67 -4.22 6.34 -11.13
CA ARG A 67 -5.10 5.79 -10.11
C ARG A 67 -5.13 4.28 -10.26
N ALA A 68 -4.77 3.58 -9.20
CA ALA A 68 -4.98 2.15 -9.07
C ALA A 68 -6.28 1.88 -8.32
N THR A 69 -7.05 0.91 -8.77
CA THR A 69 -8.24 0.40 -8.09
C THR A 69 -8.13 -1.11 -7.93
N ILE A 70 -8.45 -1.61 -6.73
CA ILE A 70 -8.57 -3.06 -6.46
C ILE A 70 -9.92 -3.35 -5.81
N GLU A 71 -10.41 -4.57 -6.00
CA GLU A 71 -11.62 -5.09 -5.37
C GLU A 71 -11.31 -6.43 -4.68
N PHE A 72 -11.76 -6.57 -3.44
CA PHE A 72 -11.65 -7.80 -2.67
C PHE A 72 -12.91 -8.01 -1.84
N GLU A 73 -13.54 -9.18 -1.99
CA GLU A 73 -14.76 -9.59 -1.25
C GLU A 73 -15.89 -8.55 -1.22
N GLY A 74 -16.03 -7.76 -2.29
CA GLY A 74 -17.06 -6.71 -2.43
C GLY A 74 -16.66 -5.34 -1.89
N THR A 75 -15.47 -5.21 -1.30
CA THR A 75 -14.85 -3.94 -0.93
C THR A 75 -13.96 -3.45 -2.07
N SER A 76 -14.15 -2.21 -2.50
CA SER A 76 -13.36 -1.59 -3.57
C SER A 76 -12.65 -0.35 -3.04
N VAL A 77 -11.36 -0.21 -3.35
CA VAL A 77 -10.54 0.95 -2.95
C VAL A 77 -9.74 1.47 -4.13
N SER A 78 -9.51 2.77 -4.13
CA SER A 78 -8.60 3.43 -5.06
C SER A 78 -7.56 4.28 -4.35
N ALA A 79 -6.37 4.34 -4.92
CA ALA A 79 -5.31 5.27 -4.54
C ALA A 79 -4.60 5.81 -5.78
N VAL A 80 -4.05 7.02 -5.69
CA VAL A 80 -3.26 7.62 -6.77
C VAL A 80 -1.78 7.44 -6.47
N PHE A 81 -1.09 6.78 -7.39
CA PHE A 81 0.35 6.55 -7.36
C PHE A 81 1.03 7.64 -8.18
N HIS A 82 2.05 8.27 -7.61
CA HIS A 82 2.82 9.34 -8.23
C HIS A 82 4.26 8.86 -8.42
N VAL A 83 4.79 9.06 -9.63
CA VAL A 83 6.16 8.66 -10.00
C VAL A 83 7.06 9.86 -10.25
N ASP A 84 8.33 9.71 -9.93
CA ASP A 84 9.36 10.72 -10.21
C ASP A 84 9.93 10.60 -11.64
N GLU A 85 11.01 11.33 -11.94
CA GLU A 85 11.69 11.29 -13.24
C GLU A 85 12.43 9.98 -13.55
N ASN A 86 12.62 9.12 -12.55
CA ASN A 86 13.23 7.80 -12.66
C ASN A 86 12.19 6.67 -12.69
N ASP A 87 10.91 7.02 -12.79
CA ASP A 87 9.76 6.10 -12.72
C ASP A 87 9.61 5.40 -11.35
N GLU A 88 10.19 5.98 -10.28
CA GLU A 88 10.05 5.49 -8.92
C GLU A 88 8.78 6.02 -8.27
N ILE A 89 8.01 5.15 -7.58
CA ILE A 89 6.81 5.56 -6.85
C ILE A 89 7.25 6.32 -5.61
N THR A 90 7.15 7.64 -5.62
CA THR A 90 7.58 8.48 -4.48
C THR A 90 6.43 8.78 -3.53
N ARG A 91 5.18 8.70 -4.03
CA ARG A 91 4.01 9.05 -3.24
C ARG A 91 2.78 8.23 -3.63
N VAL A 92 1.97 7.86 -2.65
CA VAL A 92 0.63 7.30 -2.82
C VAL A 92 -0.35 8.15 -2.02
N THR A 93 -1.42 8.62 -2.66
CA THR A 93 -2.44 9.49 -2.03
C THR A 93 -3.83 8.88 -2.13
N ALA A 94 -4.63 8.99 -1.07
CA ALA A 94 -6.02 8.55 -1.05
C ALA A 94 -6.84 9.34 -0.01
N ASP A 95 -8.17 9.31 -0.13
CA ASP A 95 -9.08 9.71 0.94
C ASP A 95 -9.51 8.46 1.69
N ARG A 96 -9.06 8.31 2.94
CA ARG A 96 -9.28 7.10 3.77
C ARG A 96 -10.17 7.40 4.97
N TRP A 97 -10.89 6.40 5.44
CA TRP A 97 -11.66 6.49 6.68
C TRP A 97 -10.76 6.71 7.88
N TYR A 98 -11.13 7.68 8.69
CA TYR A 98 -10.50 8.05 9.94
C TYR A 98 -11.57 8.04 11.04
N GLU A 99 -11.28 7.39 12.17
CA GLU A 99 -12.17 7.35 13.32
C GLU A 99 -12.12 8.69 14.08
N THR A 100 -13.27 9.32 14.23
CA THR A 100 -13.41 10.61 14.92
C THR A 100 -13.53 10.43 16.43
N ASP A 101 -13.22 11.48 17.21
CA ASP A 101 -13.25 11.41 18.68
C ASP A 101 -14.63 11.06 19.28
N ASP A 102 -15.70 11.24 18.50
CA ASP A 102 -17.08 10.88 18.85
C ASP A 102 -17.48 9.45 18.42
N GLY A 103 -16.53 8.65 17.92
CA GLY A 103 -16.73 7.25 17.51
C GLY A 103 -17.39 7.10 16.13
N GLY A 104 -17.38 8.16 15.32
CA GLY A 104 -17.80 8.12 13.92
C GLY A 104 -16.62 7.86 12.98
N TYR A 105 -16.92 7.87 11.67
CA TYR A 105 -15.91 7.80 10.62
C TYR A 105 -16.11 8.92 9.61
N GLU A 106 -15.01 9.55 9.20
CA GLU A 106 -15.00 10.51 8.11
C GLU A 106 -13.78 10.30 7.21
N LYS A 107 -13.87 10.70 5.94
CA LYS A 107 -12.74 10.57 5.01
C LYS A 107 -11.77 11.73 5.18
N HIS A 108 -10.50 11.41 5.42
CA HIS A 108 -9.40 12.37 5.44
C HIS A 108 -8.39 12.06 4.34
N PRO A 109 -7.75 13.10 3.77
CA PRO A 109 -6.64 12.89 2.87
C PRO A 109 -5.48 12.22 3.62
N TRP A 110 -4.88 11.25 2.95
CA TRP A 110 -3.84 10.39 3.46
C TRP A 110 -2.73 10.26 2.43
N THR A 111 -1.48 10.29 2.89
CA THR A 111 -0.33 10.16 2.02
C THR A 111 0.68 9.18 2.58
N GLY A 112 1.14 8.26 1.72
CA GLY A 112 2.35 7.48 1.89
C GLY A 112 3.48 8.02 1.02
N TYR A 113 4.66 8.18 1.59
CA TYR A 113 5.90 8.55 0.91
C TYR A 113 6.86 7.37 0.95
N PHE A 114 7.59 7.20 -0.14
CA PHE A 114 8.50 6.08 -0.32
C PHE A 114 9.80 6.59 -0.91
N GLU A 115 10.92 6.24 -0.28
CA GLU A 115 12.22 6.79 -0.59
C GLU A 115 13.29 5.70 -0.48
N GLU A 116 14.52 6.08 -0.86
CA GLU A 116 15.70 5.20 -0.82
C GLU A 116 15.43 3.92 -1.60
N TYR A 117 15.27 3.99 -2.92
CA TYR A 117 15.06 2.78 -3.72
C TYR A 117 16.34 1.94 -3.82
N HIS A 118 16.20 0.62 -3.67
CA HIS A 118 17.27 -0.35 -3.85
C HIS A 118 16.85 -1.46 -4.81
N ASP A 119 17.83 -2.01 -5.53
CA ASP A 119 17.65 -3.24 -6.28
C ASP A 119 17.67 -4.44 -5.32
N VAL A 120 16.59 -5.21 -5.34
CA VAL A 120 16.45 -6.47 -4.62
C VAL A 120 16.03 -7.53 -5.63
N ASP A 121 16.96 -8.43 -5.95
CA ASP A 121 16.77 -9.49 -6.94
C ASP A 121 16.28 -8.99 -8.32
N GLY A 122 16.74 -7.80 -8.75
CA GLY A 122 16.35 -7.18 -10.02
C GLY A 122 15.04 -6.38 -9.98
N LEU A 123 14.45 -6.20 -8.80
CA LEU A 123 13.28 -5.35 -8.56
C LEU A 123 13.68 -4.11 -7.77
N LEU A 124 13.30 -2.92 -8.26
CA LEU A 124 13.44 -1.68 -7.51
C LEU A 124 12.34 -1.56 -6.48
N VAL A 125 12.74 -1.41 -5.22
CA VAL A 125 11.81 -1.23 -4.09
C VAL A 125 12.28 -0.16 -3.11
N PRO A 126 11.35 0.56 -2.47
CA PRO A 126 11.71 1.57 -1.49
C PRO A 126 12.20 0.91 -0.20
N HIS A 127 13.30 1.40 0.34
CA HIS A 127 13.86 0.93 1.63
C HIS A 127 13.28 1.70 2.82
N SER A 128 12.70 2.88 2.60
CA SER A 128 11.99 3.61 3.64
C SER A 128 10.60 4.05 3.22
N GLY A 129 9.73 4.21 4.21
CA GLY A 129 8.37 4.68 4.02
C GLY A 129 7.89 5.52 5.19
N VAL A 130 7.13 6.57 4.89
CA VAL A 130 6.45 7.43 5.87
C VAL A 130 5.00 7.57 5.49
N VAL A 131 4.12 7.51 6.47
CA VAL A 131 2.69 7.67 6.26
C VAL A 131 2.13 8.73 7.17
N GLU A 132 1.26 9.59 6.62
CA GLU A 132 0.64 10.70 7.31
C GLU A 132 -0.83 10.92 6.94
N TRP A 133 -1.55 11.54 7.87
CA TRP A 133 -2.83 12.18 7.61
C TRP A 133 -2.60 13.64 7.24
N ASN A 134 -3.22 14.11 6.17
CA ASN A 134 -3.13 15.50 5.71
C ASN A 134 -4.43 16.24 6.05
N ARG A 135 -4.52 16.75 7.28
CA ARG A 135 -5.66 17.56 7.71
C ARG A 135 -5.48 19.01 7.26
N PRO A 136 -6.56 19.80 7.15
CA PRO A 136 -6.47 21.21 6.73
C PRO A 136 -5.54 22.07 7.60
N ASP A 137 -5.45 21.74 8.88
CA ASP A 137 -4.71 22.47 9.91
C ASP A 137 -3.38 21.81 10.30
N GLU A 138 -3.24 20.49 10.10
CA GLU A 138 -2.05 19.75 10.51
C GLU A 138 -1.77 18.55 9.59
N THR A 139 -0.49 18.31 9.32
CA THR A 139 -0.02 17.06 8.72
C THR A 139 0.64 16.20 9.79
N VAL A 140 0.05 15.04 10.08
CA VAL A 140 0.44 14.19 11.21
C VAL A 140 1.00 12.86 10.69
N PRO A 141 2.34 12.68 10.69
CA PRO A 141 2.93 11.39 10.39
C PRO A 141 2.68 10.44 11.56
N TYR A 142 2.04 9.31 11.27
CA TYR A 142 1.68 8.32 12.30
C TYR A 142 2.43 7.00 12.15
N TRP A 143 3.09 6.77 11.00
CA TRP A 143 3.87 5.57 10.77
C TRP A 143 5.12 5.87 9.95
N ARG A 144 6.20 5.14 10.29
CA ARG A 144 7.48 5.16 9.58
C ARG A 144 8.04 3.75 9.57
N ALA A 145 8.66 3.35 8.47
CA ALA A 145 9.44 2.12 8.40
C ALA A 145 10.76 2.31 7.66
N THR A 146 11.70 1.45 8.03
CA THR A 146 12.91 1.13 7.31
C THR A 146 12.91 -0.38 7.09
N ILE A 147 13.18 -0.81 5.87
CA ILE A 147 13.12 -2.21 5.46
C ILE A 147 14.54 -2.80 5.50
N ASP A 148 14.90 -3.41 6.63
CA ASP A 148 16.27 -3.93 6.83
C ASP A 148 16.64 -5.09 5.88
N GLU A 149 15.66 -5.93 5.52
CA GLU A 149 15.88 -7.08 4.64
C GLU A 149 14.59 -7.43 3.88
N LEU A 150 14.72 -7.58 2.56
CA LEU A 150 13.67 -8.07 1.66
C LEU A 150 14.30 -9.12 0.73
N SER A 151 13.60 -10.22 0.49
CA SER A 151 14.03 -11.26 -0.44
C SER A 151 12.83 -11.79 -1.22
N TYR A 152 13.06 -12.13 -2.49
CA TYR A 152 12.03 -12.66 -3.37
C TYR A 152 12.36 -14.07 -3.83
N GLU A 153 11.39 -14.97 -3.72
CA GLU A 153 11.46 -16.28 -4.37
C GLU A 153 10.54 -16.30 -5.59
N PHE A 154 11.11 -16.21 -6.80
CA PHE A 154 10.32 -16.34 -8.01
C PHE A 154 9.96 -17.80 -8.27
N ALA A 155 8.67 -18.09 -8.45
CA ALA A 155 8.25 -19.41 -8.92
C ALA A 155 8.79 -19.64 -10.34
N GLU A 156 9.60 -20.69 -10.53
CA GLU A 156 10.10 -21.06 -11.87
C GLU A 156 8.93 -21.37 -12.81
N LEU A 157 8.94 -20.72 -13.98
CA LEU A 157 7.99 -21.00 -15.06
C LEU A 157 8.38 -22.33 -15.72
N GLY A 158 7.62 -23.38 -15.43
CA GLY A 158 7.72 -24.69 -16.11
C GLY A 158 6.98 -24.75 -17.44
#